data_AF-A0A5C6ASP2-F1
#
_entry.id   AF-A0A5C6ASP2-F1
#
_cell.length_a   1.000
_cell.length_b   1.000
_cell.length_c   1.000
_cell.angle_alpha   90.00
_cell.angle_beta   90.00
_cell.angle_gamma   90.00
#
_symmetry.space_group_name_H-M   'P 1'
#
loop_
_entity.id
_entity.type
_entity.pdbx_description
1 polymer ?
#
loop_
_entity_poly.entity_id
_entity_poly.type
_entity_poly.pdbx_seq_one_letter_code
_entity_poly.pdbx_strand_id
1 'polypeptide(L)'
;MSAETGFVLDETEAPLRISGFIGLLMGVLSIFSIVAMPMLIAAVAAIAFGLFALRRWDSESRPVGTTPARIGILLAVLFGSAGIALPMTKQAMVGAQAEKFAKEYVRVIANGDLEYALELRKRFTNRYLASMPLQQFYLGSSDASQVMQEFREESLTGALQDLGPDAEWKVVQATRIFHHYGRNMAEVVMEAKTPPGANPMKIRVVMEYFFHPDDGAIEWHIDNCGYYRERIVAESVL
;
A
#
# COMPACT_ATOMS: atom_id res chain seq x y z
N MET A 1 -6.47 -53.72 66.19
CA MET A 1 -5.18 -53.28 65.61
C MET A 1 -5.44 -52.95 64.15
N SER A 2 -5.84 -51.71 63.89
CA SER A 2 -6.11 -51.19 62.55
C SER A 2 -4.97 -50.23 62.22
N ALA A 3 -4.24 -50.51 61.14
CA ALA A 3 -3.27 -49.60 60.57
C ALA A 3 -3.73 -49.32 59.14
N GLU A 4 -4.64 -48.36 59.01
CA GLU A 4 -4.95 -47.71 57.75
C GLU A 4 -3.73 -46.84 57.39
N THR A 5 -2.79 -47.40 56.62
CA THR A 5 -1.76 -46.61 55.96
C THR A 5 -2.39 -45.92 54.75
N GLY A 6 -3.10 -44.82 55.01
CA GLY A 6 -3.46 -43.86 53.99
C GLY A 6 -2.21 -43.15 53.50
N PHE A 7 -1.62 -43.64 52.41
CA PHE A 7 -0.73 -42.81 51.62
C PHE A 7 -1.60 -41.74 50.96
N VAL A 8 -1.57 -40.53 51.51
CA VAL A 8 -1.98 -39.33 50.79
C VAL A 8 -1.01 -39.24 49.61
N LEU A 9 -1.49 -39.54 48.41
CA LEU A 9 -0.81 -39.11 47.20
C LEU A 9 -0.77 -37.59 47.32
N ASP A 10 0.41 -37.05 47.61
CA ASP A 10 0.68 -35.63 47.48
C ASP A 10 0.30 -35.30 46.04
N GLU A 11 -0.88 -34.70 45.84
CA GLU A 11 -1.31 -34.17 44.56
C GLU A 11 -0.25 -33.13 44.20
N THR A 12 0.71 -33.53 43.38
CA THR A 12 1.82 -32.70 42.96
C THR A 12 1.21 -31.62 42.07
N GLU A 13 0.79 -30.51 42.68
CA GLU A 13 0.17 -29.40 42.00
C GLU A 13 1.08 -28.96 40.84
N ALA A 14 0.59 -29.14 39.61
CA ALA A 14 1.37 -28.84 38.43
C ALA A 14 1.75 -27.34 38.42
N PRO A 15 3.03 -26.98 38.20
CA PRO A 15 3.47 -25.60 38.33
C PRO A 15 2.76 -24.69 37.30
N LEU A 16 2.10 -23.64 37.79
CA LEU A 16 1.33 -22.70 36.97
C LEU A 16 2.26 -21.66 36.31
N ARG A 17 2.25 -21.61 34.98
CA ARG A 17 3.06 -20.66 34.20
C ARG A 17 2.19 -19.51 33.71
N ILE A 18 2.13 -18.43 34.51
CA ILE A 18 1.35 -17.20 34.20
C ILE A 18 1.76 -16.60 32.85
N SER A 19 3.05 -16.71 32.49
CA SER A 19 3.58 -16.26 31.19
C SER A 19 2.86 -16.86 29.98
N GLY A 20 2.31 -18.08 30.08
CA GLY A 20 1.55 -18.70 29.00
C GLY A 20 0.18 -18.04 28.77
N PHE A 21 -0.47 -17.59 29.85
CA PHE A 21 -1.73 -16.84 29.78
C PHE A 21 -1.50 -15.41 29.28
N ILE A 22 -0.40 -14.76 29.71
CA ILE A 22 0.02 -13.46 29.18
C ILE A 22 0.31 -13.57 27.67
N GLY A 23 1.01 -14.61 27.24
CA GLY A 23 1.27 -14.89 25.83
C GLY A 23 -0.01 -15.08 25.01
N LEU A 24 -1.01 -15.77 25.58
CA LEU A 24 -2.33 -15.89 24.95
C LEU A 24 -3.05 -14.53 24.82
N LEU A 25 -3.09 -13.73 25.89
CA LEU A 25 -3.72 -12.42 25.89
C LEU A 25 -3.08 -11.51 24.84
N MET A 26 -1.75 -11.47 24.78
CA MET A 26 -1.01 -10.72 23.76
C MET A 26 -1.25 -11.28 22.35
N GLY A 27 -1.37 -12.61 22.21
CA GLY A 27 -1.71 -13.26 20.95
C GLY A 27 -3.09 -12.85 20.44
N VAL A 28 -4.09 -12.73 21.33
CA VAL A 28 -5.41 -12.20 20.97
C VAL A 28 -5.33 -10.71 20.58
N LEU A 29 -4.61 -9.90 21.37
CA LEU A 29 -4.41 -8.47 21.06
C LEU A 29 -3.65 -8.24 19.75
N SER A 30 -2.85 -9.21 19.29
CA SER A 30 -2.10 -9.09 18.03
C SER A 30 -3.00 -8.97 16.79
N ILE A 31 -4.31 -9.24 16.89
CA ILE A 31 -5.28 -8.97 15.82
C ILE A 31 -5.25 -7.49 15.35
N PHE A 32 -4.96 -6.56 16.26
CA PHE A 32 -4.87 -5.13 15.95
C PHE A 32 -3.65 -4.77 15.08
N SER A 33 -2.68 -5.68 14.91
CA SER A 33 -1.55 -5.49 13.99
C SER A 33 -1.98 -5.38 12.53
N ILE A 34 -3.17 -5.88 12.19
CA ILE A 34 -3.77 -5.74 10.85
C ILE A 34 -4.14 -4.27 10.57
N VAL A 35 -4.53 -3.52 11.59
CA VAL A 35 -5.03 -2.16 11.46
C VAL A 35 -3.90 -1.14 11.64
N ALA A 36 -3.02 -1.37 12.62
CA ALA A 36 -1.98 -0.41 12.99
C ALA A 36 -0.62 -1.09 13.10
N MET A 37 0.34 -0.61 12.29
CA MET A 37 1.71 -1.15 12.26
C MET A 37 2.41 -1.18 13.65
N PRO A 38 2.25 -0.17 14.54
CA PRO A 38 2.83 -0.24 15.89
C PRO A 38 2.33 -1.41 16.74
N MET A 39 1.15 -1.96 16.44
CA MET A 39 0.57 -3.10 17.18
C MET A 39 1.28 -4.43 16.85
N LEU A 40 2.21 -4.47 15.90
CA LEU A 40 3.11 -5.61 15.70
C LEU A 40 3.94 -5.92 16.97
N ILE A 41 4.16 -4.94 17.84
CA ILE A 41 4.82 -5.15 19.14
C ILE A 41 4.06 -6.19 19.98
N ALA A 42 2.72 -6.22 19.93
CA ALA A 42 1.92 -7.21 20.65
C ALA A 42 2.15 -8.64 20.13
N ALA A 43 2.31 -8.81 18.81
CA ALA A 43 2.65 -10.10 18.21
C ALA A 43 4.04 -10.57 18.67
N VAL A 44 5.04 -9.68 18.66
CA VAL A 44 6.40 -9.99 19.13
C VAL A 44 6.40 -10.36 20.63
N ALA A 45 5.67 -9.59 21.45
CA ALA A 45 5.54 -9.86 22.87
C ALA A 45 4.87 -11.21 23.14
N ALA A 46 3.79 -11.54 22.42
CA ALA A 46 3.10 -12.83 22.52
C ALA A 46 4.04 -14.00 22.22
N ILE A 47 4.86 -13.88 21.17
CA ILE A 47 5.86 -14.90 20.81
C ILE A 47 6.92 -15.02 21.92
N ALA A 48 7.45 -13.90 22.41
CA ALA A 48 8.46 -13.90 23.48
C ALA A 48 7.95 -14.54 24.78
N PHE A 49 6.78 -14.13 25.28
CA PHE A 49 6.18 -14.71 26.48
C PHE A 49 5.74 -16.16 26.29
N GLY A 50 5.22 -16.50 25.11
CA GLY A 50 4.87 -17.87 24.76
C GLY A 50 6.08 -18.80 24.74
N LEU A 51 7.18 -18.39 24.11
CA LEU A 51 8.44 -19.16 24.09
C LEU A 51 9.02 -19.30 25.50
N PHE A 52 8.98 -18.24 26.31
CA PHE A 52 9.40 -18.29 27.71
C PHE A 52 8.54 -19.28 28.53
N ALA A 53 7.23 -19.31 28.31
CA ALA A 53 6.32 -20.28 28.93
C ALA A 53 6.55 -21.73 28.46
N LEU A 54 7.15 -21.92 27.28
CA LEU A 54 7.53 -23.23 26.72
C LEU A 54 8.95 -23.67 27.09
N ARG A 55 9.67 -22.93 27.95
CA ARG A 55 10.98 -23.34 28.46
C ARG A 55 10.93 -24.77 28.99
N ARG A 56 12.00 -25.54 28.72
CA ARG A 56 12.15 -26.93 29.19
C ARG A 56 11.79 -27.05 30.67
N TRP A 57 11.07 -28.13 31.01
CA TRP A 57 10.71 -28.48 32.36
C TRP A 57 11.32 -29.84 32.69
N ASP A 58 11.86 -29.97 33.89
CA ASP A 58 12.46 -31.20 34.40
C ASP A 58 11.49 -32.02 35.27
N SER A 59 10.25 -31.54 35.47
CA SER A 59 9.22 -32.19 36.28
C SER A 59 8.45 -33.27 35.50
N GLU A 60 8.05 -34.34 36.19
CA GLU A 60 7.24 -35.43 35.63
C GLU A 60 5.85 -34.96 35.16
N SER A 61 5.30 -33.93 35.82
CA SER A 61 4.00 -33.33 35.51
C SER A 61 4.12 -32.13 34.57
N ARG A 62 3.24 -32.08 33.56
CA ARG A 62 3.20 -31.00 32.55
C ARG A 62 2.68 -29.69 33.17
N PRO A 63 3.41 -28.56 33.05
CA PRO A 63 2.97 -27.29 33.61
C PRO A 63 1.69 -26.77 32.95
N VAL A 64 0.78 -26.26 33.79
CA VAL A 64 -0.44 -25.58 33.36
C VAL A 64 -0.05 -24.23 32.75
N GLY A 65 -0.48 -23.96 31.51
CA GLY A 65 -0.11 -22.75 30.76
C GLY A 65 0.64 -23.02 29.45
N THR A 66 1.08 -24.26 29.20
CA THR A 66 1.75 -24.61 27.93
C THR A 66 0.82 -24.61 26.73
N THR A 67 -0.43 -25.06 26.88
CA THR A 67 -1.45 -25.02 25.83
C THR A 67 -1.84 -23.58 25.45
N PRO A 68 -2.21 -22.68 26.39
CA PRO A 68 -2.50 -21.30 26.02
C PRO A 68 -1.28 -20.59 25.41
N ALA A 69 -0.05 -20.90 25.85
CA ALA A 69 1.17 -20.37 25.22
C ALA A 69 1.28 -20.75 23.73
N ARG A 70 1.01 -22.02 23.37
CA ARG A 70 1.04 -22.48 21.97
C ARG A 70 -0.01 -21.77 21.12
N ILE A 71 -1.23 -21.62 21.64
CA ILE A 71 -2.31 -20.90 20.95
C ILE A 71 -1.93 -19.44 20.76
N GLY A 72 -1.40 -18.79 21.81
CA GLY A 72 -0.95 -17.40 21.75
C GLY A 72 0.12 -17.17 20.68
N ILE A 73 1.13 -18.06 20.59
CA ILE A 73 2.16 -17.99 19.54
C ILE A 73 1.54 -18.17 18.15
N LEU A 74 0.65 -19.16 17.97
CA LEU A 74 0.01 -19.40 16.68
C LEU A 74 -0.79 -18.18 16.20
N LEU A 75 -1.58 -17.58 17.10
CA LEU A 75 -2.34 -16.35 16.80
C LEU A 75 -1.40 -15.19 16.47
N ALA A 76 -0.33 -15.01 17.24
CA ALA A 76 0.64 -13.95 17.03
C ALA A 76 1.37 -14.05 15.69
N VAL A 77 1.75 -15.26 15.28
CA VAL A 77 2.37 -15.49 13.96
C VAL A 77 1.37 -15.25 12.84
N LEU A 78 0.14 -15.75 12.97
CA LEU A 78 -0.91 -15.57 11.98
C LEU A 78 -1.24 -14.07 11.78
N PHE A 79 -1.58 -13.36 12.86
CA PHE A 79 -1.97 -11.96 12.76
C PHE A 79 -0.77 -11.05 12.48
N GLY A 80 0.39 -11.32 13.08
CA GLY A 80 1.61 -10.56 12.81
C GLY A 80 2.07 -10.67 11.36
N SER A 81 2.01 -11.86 10.75
CA SER A 81 2.30 -12.02 9.32
C SER A 81 1.25 -11.34 8.44
N ALA A 82 -0.04 -11.46 8.76
CA ALA A 82 -1.11 -10.77 8.04
C ALA A 82 -0.97 -9.23 8.11
N GLY A 83 -0.60 -8.68 9.28
CA GLY A 83 -0.39 -7.25 9.48
C GLY A 83 0.74 -6.65 8.64
N ILE A 84 1.73 -7.47 8.25
CA ILE A 84 2.80 -7.06 7.32
C ILE A 84 2.38 -7.33 5.87
N ALA A 85 1.81 -8.50 5.59
CA ALA A 85 1.48 -8.92 4.23
C ALA A 85 0.40 -8.04 3.56
N LEU A 86 -0.63 -7.62 4.30
CA LEU A 86 -1.72 -6.80 3.78
C LEU A 86 -1.28 -5.43 3.25
N PRO A 87 -0.55 -4.59 4.02
CA PRO A 87 -0.09 -3.31 3.50
C PRO A 87 0.91 -3.48 2.34
N MET A 88 1.79 -4.50 2.39
CA MET A 88 2.74 -4.77 1.31
C MET A 88 2.04 -5.20 0.01
N THR A 89 1.05 -6.09 0.10
CA THR A 89 0.27 -6.54 -1.06
C THR A 89 -0.57 -5.42 -1.63
N LYS A 90 -1.22 -4.60 -0.77
CA LYS A 90 -1.91 -3.38 -1.20
C LYS A 90 -0.96 -2.44 -1.95
N GLN A 91 0.25 -2.22 -1.41
CA GLN A 91 1.23 -1.36 -2.05
C GLN A 91 1.71 -1.89 -3.40
N ALA A 92 1.96 -3.20 -3.50
CA ALA A 92 2.35 -3.84 -4.74
C ALA A 92 1.24 -3.79 -5.80
N MET A 93 0.00 -4.11 -5.43
CA MET A 93 -1.13 -4.15 -6.37
C MET A 93 -1.52 -2.75 -6.85
N VAL A 94 -1.72 -1.80 -5.94
CA VAL A 94 -2.07 -0.42 -6.30
C VAL A 94 -0.91 0.24 -7.04
N GLY A 95 0.33 -0.04 -6.64
CA GLY A 95 1.53 0.44 -7.35
C GLY A 95 1.59 -0.05 -8.80
N ALA A 96 1.40 -1.35 -9.04
CA ALA A 96 1.40 -1.90 -10.39
C ALA A 96 0.27 -1.33 -11.27
N GLN A 97 -0.92 -1.10 -10.70
CA GLN A 97 -2.02 -0.45 -11.41
C GLN A 97 -1.71 1.02 -11.73
N ALA A 98 -1.15 1.77 -10.78
CA ALA A 98 -0.71 3.14 -10.98
C ALA A 98 0.31 3.25 -12.12
N GLU A 99 1.30 2.35 -12.14
CA GLU A 99 2.32 2.31 -13.19
C GLU A 99 1.71 2.05 -14.56
N LYS A 100 0.77 1.10 -14.65
CA LYS A 100 0.05 0.83 -15.91
C LYS A 100 -0.76 2.04 -16.35
N PHE A 101 -1.51 2.65 -15.44
CA PHE A 101 -2.35 3.82 -15.75
C PHE A 101 -1.51 5.04 -16.17
N ALA A 102 -0.40 5.31 -15.49
CA ALA A 102 0.52 6.39 -15.85
C ALA A 102 1.10 6.19 -17.25
N LYS A 103 1.49 4.97 -17.63
CA LYS A 103 1.99 4.66 -18.98
C LYS A 103 0.92 4.88 -20.04
N GLU A 104 -0.31 4.43 -19.80
CA GLU A 104 -1.42 4.64 -20.76
C GLU A 104 -1.76 6.12 -20.88
N TYR A 105 -1.75 6.88 -19.78
CA TYR A 105 -1.96 8.33 -19.83
C TYR A 105 -0.92 9.04 -20.70
N VAL A 106 0.36 8.69 -20.53
CA VAL A 106 1.44 9.24 -21.36
C VAL A 106 1.29 8.84 -22.82
N ARG A 107 0.89 7.60 -23.10
CA ARG A 107 0.61 7.13 -24.47
C ARG A 107 -0.53 7.90 -25.12
N VAL A 108 -1.62 8.19 -24.39
CA VAL A 108 -2.73 9.01 -24.89
C VAL A 108 -2.25 10.40 -25.30
N ILE A 109 -1.42 11.05 -24.47
CA ILE A 109 -0.86 12.36 -24.83
C ILE A 109 0.02 12.24 -26.08
N ALA A 110 0.88 11.22 -26.11
CA ALA A 110 1.82 11.00 -27.20
C ALA A 110 1.12 10.65 -28.53
N ASN A 111 -0.07 10.03 -28.48
CA ASN A 111 -0.94 9.81 -29.64
C ASN A 111 -1.58 11.09 -30.18
N GLY A 112 -1.59 12.18 -29.40
CA GLY A 112 -2.29 13.42 -29.74
C GLY A 112 -3.74 13.47 -29.31
N ASP A 113 -4.23 12.48 -28.55
CA ASP A 113 -5.61 12.41 -28.04
C ASP A 113 -5.80 13.31 -26.80
N LEU A 114 -5.57 14.62 -26.97
CA LEU A 114 -5.50 15.58 -25.88
C LEU A 114 -6.84 15.75 -25.15
N GLU A 115 -7.96 15.63 -25.86
CA GLU A 115 -9.31 15.64 -25.30
C GLU A 115 -9.48 14.53 -24.26
N TYR A 116 -9.01 13.33 -24.59
CA TYR A 116 -9.11 12.19 -23.70
C TYR A 116 -8.16 12.33 -22.51
N ALA A 117 -6.94 12.80 -22.73
CA ALA A 117 -6.00 13.09 -21.64
C ALA A 117 -6.57 14.12 -20.65
N LEU A 118 -7.23 15.17 -21.14
CA LEU A 118 -7.85 16.18 -20.29
C LEU A 118 -9.01 15.61 -19.46
N GLU A 119 -9.83 14.73 -20.03
CA GLU A 119 -10.87 14.01 -19.28
C GLU A 119 -10.28 13.12 -18.18
N LEU A 120 -9.12 12.50 -18.41
CA LEU A 120 -8.42 11.69 -17.39
C LEU A 120 -7.89 12.52 -16.22
N ARG A 121 -7.71 13.84 -16.37
CA ARG A 121 -7.40 14.76 -15.26
C ARG A 121 -8.62 15.08 -14.40
N LYS A 122 -9.84 14.91 -14.92
CA LYS A 122 -11.07 15.11 -14.16
C LYS A 122 -11.38 13.90 -13.28
N ARG A 123 -12.05 14.16 -12.16
CA ARG A 123 -12.67 13.12 -11.34
C ARG A 123 -13.74 12.38 -12.15
N PHE A 124 -13.90 11.09 -11.89
CA PHE A 124 -14.85 10.24 -12.62
C PHE A 124 -16.27 10.82 -12.72
N THR A 125 -16.81 11.35 -11.62
CA THR A 125 -18.16 11.97 -11.59
C THR A 125 -18.31 13.19 -12.49
N ASN A 126 -17.18 13.80 -12.89
CA ASN A 126 -17.13 15.00 -13.71
C ASN A 126 -16.64 14.70 -15.14
N ARG A 127 -16.42 13.42 -15.48
CA ARG A 127 -16.05 13.01 -16.84
C ARG A 127 -17.28 12.94 -17.71
N TYR A 128 -17.08 13.24 -18.99
CA TYR A 128 -18.11 12.96 -19.98
C TYR A 128 -18.21 11.47 -20.29
N LEU A 129 -19.37 11.06 -20.78
CA LEU A 129 -19.62 9.69 -21.23
C LEU A 129 -18.68 9.34 -22.39
N ALA A 130 -18.23 8.09 -22.44
CA ALA A 130 -17.36 7.59 -23.51
C ALA A 130 -17.98 7.72 -24.92
N SER A 131 -19.30 7.78 -25.02
CA SER A 131 -20.03 7.96 -26.29
C SER A 131 -20.14 9.42 -26.75
N MET A 132 -19.72 10.39 -25.93
CA MET A 132 -19.82 11.80 -26.27
C MET A 132 -18.71 12.21 -27.25
N PRO A 133 -19.01 12.95 -28.34
CA PRO A 133 -17.99 13.44 -29.25
C PRO A 133 -17.19 14.58 -28.62
N LEU A 134 -16.17 14.23 -27.81
CA LEU A 134 -15.36 15.18 -27.04
C LEU A 134 -14.77 16.29 -27.91
N GLN A 135 -14.29 15.96 -29.12
CA GLN A 135 -13.71 16.93 -30.03
C GLN A 135 -14.69 18.06 -30.40
N GLN A 136 -15.95 17.73 -30.67
CA GLN A 136 -16.98 18.72 -30.97
C GLN A 136 -17.29 19.59 -29.75
N PHE A 137 -17.28 18.99 -28.56
CA PHE A 137 -17.52 19.71 -27.31
C PHE A 137 -16.41 20.73 -27.01
N TYR A 138 -15.14 20.32 -27.10
CA TYR A 138 -14.00 21.20 -26.84
C TYR A 138 -13.89 22.34 -27.86
N LEU A 139 -14.32 22.13 -29.10
CA LEU A 139 -14.38 23.18 -30.13
C LEU A 139 -15.59 24.12 -29.98
N GLY A 140 -16.69 23.64 -29.38
CA GLY A 140 -17.95 24.39 -29.31
C GLY A 140 -18.10 25.32 -28.11
N SER A 141 -17.29 25.14 -27.06
CA SER A 141 -17.34 25.94 -25.82
C SER A 141 -16.09 26.79 -25.68
N SER A 142 -16.26 28.11 -25.51
CA SER A 142 -15.14 29.06 -25.31
C SER A 142 -14.24 28.65 -24.14
N ASP A 143 -14.86 28.25 -23.03
CA ASP A 143 -14.16 27.92 -21.79
C ASP A 143 -13.40 26.60 -21.95
N ALA A 144 -14.01 25.60 -22.60
CA ALA A 144 -13.36 24.32 -22.87
C ALA A 144 -12.21 24.47 -23.87
N SER A 145 -12.38 25.31 -24.90
CA SER A 145 -11.32 25.65 -25.87
C SER A 145 -10.12 26.30 -25.18
N GLN A 146 -10.33 27.20 -24.23
CA GLN A 146 -9.25 27.84 -23.48
C GLN A 146 -8.45 26.80 -22.67
N VAL A 147 -9.13 25.93 -21.90
CA VAL A 147 -8.45 24.89 -21.12
C VAL A 147 -7.67 23.92 -22.02
N MET A 148 -8.22 23.57 -23.18
CA MET A 148 -7.54 22.75 -24.19
C MET A 148 -6.29 23.44 -24.73
N GLN A 149 -6.38 24.74 -25.02
CA GLN A 149 -5.24 25.53 -25.50
C GLN A 149 -4.14 25.60 -24.43
N GLU A 150 -4.49 25.91 -23.18
CA GLU A 150 -3.54 25.92 -22.06
C GLU A 150 -2.84 24.55 -21.92
N PHE A 151 -3.60 23.45 -22.00
CA PHE A 151 -3.05 22.10 -21.91
C PHE A 151 -2.12 21.74 -23.08
N ARG A 152 -2.40 22.25 -24.29
CA ARG A 152 -1.54 22.08 -25.47
C ARG A 152 -0.26 22.90 -25.37
N GLU A 153 -0.34 24.09 -24.76
CA GLU A 153 0.80 24.98 -24.54
C GLU A 153 1.69 24.55 -23.37
N GLU A 154 1.25 23.60 -22.52
CA GLU A 154 2.10 22.98 -21.50
C GLU A 154 3.33 22.34 -22.18
N SER A 155 4.53 22.75 -21.77
CA SER A 155 5.79 22.30 -22.37
C SER A 155 5.98 20.78 -22.34
N LEU A 156 5.40 20.12 -21.34
CA LEU A 156 5.42 18.68 -21.21
C LEU A 156 4.60 17.99 -22.31
N THR A 157 3.42 18.51 -22.65
CA THR A 157 2.52 17.93 -23.64
C THR A 157 3.21 17.85 -25.00
N GLY A 158 3.81 18.96 -25.46
CA GLY A 158 4.59 18.97 -26.70
C GLY A 158 5.76 18.00 -26.67
N ALA A 159 6.54 17.96 -25.58
CA ALA A 159 7.66 17.04 -25.46
C ALA A 159 7.24 15.56 -25.48
N LEU A 160 6.07 15.22 -24.91
CA LEU A 160 5.52 13.87 -24.97
C LEU A 160 5.01 13.51 -26.37
N GLN A 161 4.44 14.46 -27.11
CA GLN A 161 4.04 14.27 -28.51
C GLN A 161 5.25 14.08 -29.43
N ASP A 162 6.31 14.87 -29.23
CA ASP A 162 7.55 14.77 -30.01
C ASP A 162 8.26 13.42 -29.83
N LEU A 163 8.16 12.83 -28.63
CA LEU A 163 8.66 11.48 -28.36
C LEU A 163 7.87 10.39 -29.10
N GLY A 164 6.60 10.65 -29.40
CA GLY A 164 5.68 9.71 -30.03
C GLY A 164 5.20 8.58 -29.12
N PRO A 165 4.16 7.83 -29.55
CA PRO A 165 3.48 6.84 -28.71
C PRO A 165 4.26 5.54 -28.50
N ASP A 166 5.24 5.28 -29.36
CA ASP A 166 6.12 4.10 -29.29
C ASP A 166 7.31 4.31 -28.33
N ALA A 167 7.41 5.47 -27.68
CA ALA A 167 8.43 5.73 -26.68
C ALA A 167 8.35 4.71 -25.54
N GLU A 168 9.47 4.01 -25.29
CA GLU A 168 9.56 3.06 -24.19
C GLU A 168 9.78 3.81 -22.86
N TRP A 169 8.81 3.68 -21.93
CA TRP A 169 8.89 4.27 -20.59
C TRP A 169 9.24 3.23 -19.53
N LYS A 170 10.30 3.50 -18.76
CA LYS A 170 10.72 2.70 -17.61
C LYS A 170 10.43 3.43 -16.31
N VAL A 171 9.86 2.71 -15.34
CA VAL A 171 9.69 3.21 -13.97
C VAL A 171 11.06 3.20 -13.29
N VAL A 172 11.50 4.35 -12.77
CA VAL A 172 12.85 4.52 -12.20
C VAL A 172 12.89 4.45 -10.67
N GLN A 173 11.75 4.64 -10.01
CA GLN A 173 11.62 4.60 -8.56
C GLN A 173 10.40 3.76 -8.18
N ALA A 174 10.44 3.13 -7.00
CA ALA A 174 9.29 2.41 -6.49
C ALA A 174 8.09 3.35 -6.36
N THR A 175 6.93 2.92 -6.89
CA THR A 175 5.70 3.71 -6.84
C THR A 175 5.36 4.06 -5.39
N ARG A 176 5.23 5.37 -5.14
CA ARG A 176 4.97 5.89 -3.81
C ARG A 176 3.47 6.06 -3.63
N ILE A 177 2.89 5.32 -2.70
CA ILE A 177 1.50 5.48 -2.29
C ILE A 177 1.47 6.29 -1.00
N PHE A 178 0.66 7.33 -0.95
CA PHE A 178 0.55 8.19 0.22
C PHE A 178 -0.86 8.74 0.38
N HIS A 179 -1.16 9.19 1.59
CA HIS A 179 -2.43 9.82 1.91
C HIS A 179 -2.19 11.31 2.14
N HIS A 180 -2.94 12.17 1.44
CA HIS A 180 -2.76 13.62 1.51
C HIS A 180 -4.12 14.32 1.55
N TYR A 181 -4.41 15.04 2.63
CA TYR A 181 -5.67 15.76 2.83
C TYR A 181 -6.94 14.92 2.55
N GLY A 182 -7.01 13.70 3.08
CA GLY A 182 -8.17 12.81 2.88
C GLY A 182 -8.17 12.06 1.54
N ARG A 183 -7.19 12.33 0.67
CA ARG A 183 -7.09 11.75 -0.68
C ARG A 183 -6.03 10.66 -0.71
N ASN A 184 -6.32 9.56 -1.39
CA ASN A 184 -5.35 8.49 -1.61
C ASN A 184 -4.62 8.76 -2.91
N MET A 185 -3.30 8.94 -2.83
CA MET A 185 -2.46 9.36 -3.94
C MET A 185 -1.45 8.27 -4.29
N ALA A 186 -1.08 8.20 -5.57
CA ALA A 186 0.06 7.45 -6.05
C ALA A 186 0.96 8.36 -6.90
N GLU A 187 2.26 8.29 -6.66
CA GLU A 187 3.29 9.00 -7.41
C GLU A 187 4.14 7.97 -8.16
N VAL A 188 4.18 8.10 -9.48
CA VAL A 188 4.96 7.26 -10.39
C VAL A 188 5.99 8.15 -11.09
N VAL A 189 7.26 7.77 -11.01
CA VAL A 189 8.35 8.46 -11.70
C VAL A 189 8.85 7.56 -12.83
N MET A 190 8.79 8.09 -14.05
CA MET A 190 9.16 7.35 -15.26
C MET A 190 10.23 8.10 -16.04
N GLU A 191 11.02 7.34 -16.78
CA GLU A 191 12.08 7.82 -17.63
C GLU A 191 11.88 7.24 -19.03
N ALA A 192 11.91 8.12 -20.04
CA ALA A 192 11.90 7.71 -21.44
C ALA A 192 13.26 7.10 -21.80
N LYS A 193 13.23 5.97 -22.50
CA LYS A 193 14.45 5.36 -23.05
C LYS A 193 15.01 6.23 -24.17
N THR A 194 16.17 6.84 -23.93
CA THR A 194 16.87 7.66 -24.92
C THR A 194 18.10 6.96 -25.48
N PRO A 195 18.58 7.37 -26.67
CA PRO A 195 19.86 6.90 -27.21
C PRO A 195 21.04 7.21 -26.26
N PRO A 196 22.13 6.44 -26.34
CA PRO A 196 23.33 6.70 -25.55
C PRO A 196 23.85 8.13 -25.79
N GLY A 197 24.05 8.89 -24.71
CA GLY A 197 24.57 10.26 -24.76
C GLY A 197 23.50 11.38 -24.72
N ALA A 198 22.22 11.04 -24.82
CA ALA A 198 21.13 12.00 -24.60
C ALA A 198 20.63 11.92 -23.14
N ASN A 199 20.37 13.08 -22.53
CA ASN A 199 19.75 13.13 -21.20
C ASN A 199 18.34 12.58 -21.27
N PRO A 200 18.02 11.52 -20.50
CA PRO A 200 16.72 10.90 -20.58
C PRO A 200 15.65 11.80 -19.94
N MET A 201 14.50 11.90 -20.60
CA MET A 201 13.38 12.69 -20.11
C MET A 201 12.75 11.96 -18.92
N LYS A 202 12.75 12.61 -17.76
CA LYS A 202 12.12 12.11 -16.53
C LYS A 202 10.85 12.87 -16.25
N ILE A 203 9.77 12.14 -16.01
CA ILE A 203 8.46 12.69 -15.66
C ILE A 203 7.97 12.12 -14.34
N ARG A 204 7.20 12.93 -13.64
CA ARG A 204 6.47 12.57 -12.44
C ARG A 204 4.98 12.65 -12.73
N VAL A 205 4.29 11.55 -12.53
CA VAL A 205 2.84 11.45 -12.61
C VAL A 205 2.29 11.24 -11.21
N VAL A 206 1.50 12.20 -10.73
CA VAL A 206 0.78 12.14 -9.46
C VAL A 206 -0.69 11.91 -9.76
N MET A 207 -1.24 10.89 -9.15
CA MET A 207 -2.58 10.39 -9.43
C MET A 207 -3.32 10.22 -8.12
N GLU A 208 -4.62 10.43 -8.14
CA GLU A 208 -5.49 10.04 -7.04
C GLU A 208 -6.25 8.79 -7.45
N TYR A 209 -6.46 7.90 -6.47
CA TYR A 209 -7.27 6.71 -6.66
C TYR A 209 -8.42 6.65 -5.67
N PHE A 210 -9.57 6.21 -6.17
CA PHE A 210 -10.76 5.95 -5.37
C PHE A 210 -11.09 4.46 -5.43
N PHE A 211 -11.41 3.90 -4.27
CA PHE A 211 -11.86 2.52 -4.15
C PHE A 211 -13.38 2.54 -3.97
N HIS A 212 -14.08 1.87 -4.88
CA HIS A 212 -15.51 1.68 -4.80
C HIS A 212 -15.80 0.43 -3.96
N PRO A 213 -16.44 0.57 -2.79
CA PRO A 213 -16.69 -0.56 -1.89
C PRO A 213 -17.73 -1.55 -2.46
N ASP A 214 -18.58 -1.10 -3.38
CA ASP A 214 -19.70 -1.88 -3.89
C ASP A 214 -19.26 -2.96 -4.90
N ASP A 215 -18.30 -2.64 -5.77
CA ASP A 215 -17.80 -3.53 -6.83
C ASP A 215 -16.29 -3.85 -6.73
N GLY A 216 -15.58 -3.19 -5.79
CA GLY A 216 -14.14 -3.31 -5.63
C GLY A 216 -13.33 -2.63 -6.73
N ALA A 217 -13.96 -1.82 -7.59
CA ALA A 217 -13.27 -1.11 -8.66
C ALA A 217 -12.36 -0.01 -8.11
N ILE A 218 -11.22 0.19 -8.79
CA ILE A 218 -10.32 1.30 -8.52
C ILE A 218 -10.41 2.27 -9.69
N GLU A 219 -10.81 3.49 -9.39
CA GLU A 219 -10.78 4.59 -10.34
C GLU A 219 -9.53 5.43 -10.15
N TRP A 220 -8.96 5.84 -11.27
CA TRP A 220 -7.77 6.67 -11.32
C TRP A 220 -8.07 7.98 -12.01
N HIS A 221 -7.54 9.09 -11.50
CA HIS A 221 -7.41 10.34 -12.24
C HIS A 221 -6.06 10.99 -12.01
N ILE A 222 -5.63 11.75 -13.01
CA ILE A 222 -4.36 12.46 -12.97
C ILE A 222 -4.55 13.77 -12.20
N ASP A 223 -3.85 13.91 -11.08
CA ASP A 223 -3.80 15.16 -10.33
C ASP A 223 -2.77 16.11 -10.95
N ASN A 224 -1.59 15.57 -11.28
CA ASN A 224 -0.50 16.35 -11.87
C ASN A 224 0.41 15.46 -12.73
N CYS A 225 0.80 15.92 -13.91
CA CYS A 225 1.85 15.33 -14.72
C CYS A 225 2.88 16.43 -15.03
N GLY A 226 4.14 16.23 -14.65
CA GLY A 226 5.17 17.26 -14.77
C GLY A 226 6.55 16.65 -15.02
N TYR A 227 7.50 17.46 -15.45
CA TYR A 227 8.91 17.08 -15.40
C TYR A 227 9.31 16.70 -13.97
N TYR A 228 10.06 15.61 -13.83
CA TYR A 228 10.61 15.24 -12.53
C TYR A 228 11.63 16.30 -12.13
N ARG A 229 11.40 16.93 -10.98
CA ARG A 229 12.33 17.84 -10.34
C ARG A 229 12.67 17.26 -8.98
N GLU A 230 13.97 17.13 -8.71
CA GLU A 230 14.43 16.76 -7.39
C GLU A 230 14.01 17.84 -6.40
N ARG A 231 13.41 17.43 -5.28
CA ARG A 231 13.01 18.39 -4.25
C ARG A 231 14.29 18.91 -3.62
N ILE A 232 14.44 20.24 -3.60
CA ILE A 232 15.45 20.88 -2.76
C ILE A 232 14.95 20.67 -1.32
N VAL A 233 15.52 19.69 -0.63
CA VAL A 233 15.32 19.49 0.80
C VAL A 233 16.46 20.24 1.48
N ALA A 234 16.13 21.20 2.35
CA ALA A 234 17.14 21.77 3.24
C ALA A 234 17.60 20.64 4.17
N GLU A 235 18.84 20.17 4.00
CA GLU A 235 19.40 19.05 4.77
C GLU A 235 19.38 19.30 6.28
N SER A 236 19.32 20.57 6.71
CA SER A 236 18.92 20.95 8.06
C SER A 236 18.01 22.18 8.04
N VAL A 237 16.84 22.03 8.64
CA VAL A 237 16.16 23.14 9.32
C VAL A 237 15.95 22.62 10.73
N LEU A 238 16.79 23.13 11.66
CA LEU A 238 17.02 22.73 13.06
C LEU A 238 18.18 21.72 13.27
#